data_AF-A0A068SIN8-F1
#
_entry.id   AF-A0A068SIN8-F1
#
_cell.length_a   1.000
_cell.length_b   1.000
_cell.length_c   1.000
_cell.angle_alpha   90.00
_cell.angle_beta   90.00
_cell.angle_gamma   90.00
#
_symmetry.space_group_name_H-M   'P 1'
#
loop_
_entity.id
_entity.type
_entity.pdbx_description
1 polymer ?
#
loop_
_entity_poly.entity_id
_entity_poly.type
_entity_poly.pdbx_seq_one_letter_code
_entity_poly.pdbx_strand_id
1 'polypeptide(L)'
;IMVLPRDGLKDHLGQPVSYDRVYYIGESDFYIPRGEDGAFLRFADAGEGYSDMLAVMNGLIPSHVVFNGRVGALTGDKALTADQGETVLFIHSQANRDSRPHLIGGHGDLGLGKRASS
;
A
#
# COMPACT_ATOMS: atom_id res chain seq x y z
N ILE A 1 4.73 -10.13 -5.09
CA ILE A 1 4.79 -10.86 -6.37
C ILE A 1 3.37 -11.32 -6.73
N MET A 2 3.01 -11.32 -8.02
CA MET A 2 1.76 -11.90 -8.51
C MET A 2 2.09 -13.09 -9.40
N VAL A 3 1.51 -14.25 -9.12
CA VAL A 3 1.62 -15.46 -9.94
C VAL A 3 0.27 -15.69 -10.59
N LEU A 4 0.16 -15.44 -11.90
CA LEU A 4 -1.09 -15.61 -12.62
C LEU A 4 -1.37 -17.09 -12.89
N PRO A 5 -2.65 -17.52 -12.83
CA PRO A 5 -3.04 -18.81 -13.38
C PRO A 5 -2.69 -18.88 -14.86
N ARG A 6 -2.36 -20.08 -15.37
CA ARG A 6 -2.01 -20.29 -16.78
C ARG A 6 -3.10 -19.80 -17.74
N ASP A 7 -4.36 -19.92 -17.33
CA ASP A 7 -5.54 -19.53 -18.12
C ASP A 7 -6.06 -18.11 -17.80
N GLY A 8 -5.29 -17.30 -17.07
CA GLY A 8 -5.68 -15.96 -16.66
C GLY A 8 -6.61 -15.89 -15.44
N LEU A 9 -7.07 -14.68 -15.11
CA LEU A 9 -8.00 -14.45 -14.00
C LEU A 9 -9.41 -14.92 -14.37
N LYS A 10 -10.15 -15.41 -13.38
CA LYS A 10 -11.54 -15.81 -13.52
C LYS A 10 -12.37 -15.26 -12.36
N ASP A 11 -13.64 -14.98 -12.60
CA ASP A 11 -14.58 -14.57 -11.56
C ASP A 11 -15.11 -15.78 -10.75
N HIS A 12 -16.04 -15.52 -9.84
CA HIS A 12 -16.66 -16.55 -9.00
C HIS A 12 -17.54 -17.55 -9.76
N LEU A 13 -17.89 -17.28 -11.01
CA LEU A 13 -18.64 -18.17 -11.92
C LEU A 13 -17.70 -18.90 -12.91
N GLY A 14 -16.39 -18.66 -12.83
CA GLY A 14 -15.39 -19.23 -13.73
C GLY A 14 -15.28 -18.51 -15.08
N GLN A 15 -15.90 -17.35 -15.26
CA GLN A 15 -15.79 -16.57 -16.48
C GLN A 15 -14.43 -15.85 -16.54
N PRO A 16 -13.77 -15.77 -17.71
CA PRO A 16 -12.51 -15.05 -17.86
C PRO A 16 -12.63 -13.56 -17.51
N VAL A 17 -11.62 -13.04 -16.82
CA VAL A 17 -11.51 -11.62 -16.47
C VAL A 17 -10.21 -11.07 -17.06
N SER A 18 -10.32 -10.04 -17.89
CA SER A 18 -9.20 -9.28 -18.44
C SER A 18 -9.09 -7.92 -17.76
N TYR A 19 -7.89 -7.35 -17.76
CA TYR A 19 -7.63 -5.96 -17.37
C TYR A 19 -6.78 -5.32 -18.46
N ASP A 20 -7.02 -4.04 -18.71
CA ASP A 20 -6.28 -3.24 -19.69
C ASP A 20 -5.03 -2.64 -19.07
N ARG A 21 -5.09 -2.35 -17.75
CA ARG A 21 -3.99 -1.78 -16.98
C ARG A 21 -3.85 -2.41 -15.61
N VAL A 22 -2.63 -2.45 -15.12
CA VAL A 22 -2.30 -2.91 -13.76
C VAL A 22 -1.47 -1.87 -13.04
N TYR A 23 -1.81 -1.62 -11.77
CA TYR A 23 -1.02 -0.80 -10.86
C TYR A 23 -0.60 -1.62 -9.64
N TYR A 24 0.64 -1.42 -9.21
CA TYR A 24 1.14 -1.93 -7.94
C TYR A 24 1.30 -0.79 -6.93
N ILE A 25 0.62 -0.92 -5.80
CA ILE A 25 0.59 0.05 -4.72
C ILE A 25 1.18 -0.62 -3.49
N GLY A 26 2.40 -0.21 -3.14
CA GLY A 26 3.06 -0.62 -1.91
C GLY A 26 2.71 0.36 -0.81
N GLU A 27 2.00 -0.09 0.21
CA GLU A 27 1.78 0.69 1.43
C GLU A 27 2.86 0.36 2.46
N SER A 28 3.38 1.39 3.12
CA SER A 28 4.40 1.25 4.15
C SER A 28 4.07 2.11 5.37
N ASP A 29 4.12 1.50 6.54
CA ASP A 29 4.05 2.13 7.85
C ASP A 29 5.47 2.42 8.38
N PHE A 30 5.78 3.70 8.61
CA PHE A 30 7.08 4.16 9.09
C PHE A 30 7.04 4.60 10.55
N TYR A 31 8.08 4.23 11.30
CA TYR A 31 8.23 4.52 12.73
C TYR A 31 9.45 5.41 12.95
N ILE A 32 9.29 6.71 12.66
CA ILE A 32 10.37 7.70 12.77
C ILE A 32 10.30 8.37 14.15
N PRO A 33 11.34 8.26 14.99
CA PRO A 33 11.37 8.86 16.32
C PRO A 33 11.40 10.39 16.26
N ARG A 34 10.92 11.01 17.35
CA ARG A 34 10.90 12.47 17.53
C ARG A 34 11.75 12.86 18.73
N GLY A 35 12.41 14.00 18.65
CA GLY A 35 13.12 14.63 19.76
C GLY A 35 12.18 15.34 20.74
N GLU A 36 12.76 15.93 21.78
CA GLU A 36 12.03 16.69 22.81
C GLU A 36 11.28 17.91 22.25
N ASP A 37 11.79 18.49 21.16
CA ASP A 37 11.17 19.60 20.44
C ASP A 37 10.03 19.15 19.49
N GLY A 38 9.78 17.84 19.41
CA GLY A 38 8.78 17.24 18.53
C GLY A 38 9.21 17.11 17.07
N ALA A 39 10.43 17.51 16.71
CA ALA A 39 10.99 17.31 15.38
C ALA A 39 11.41 15.86 15.17
N PHE A 40 11.33 15.36 13.93
CA PHE A 40 11.82 14.02 13.61
C PHE A 40 13.35 13.96 13.70
N LEU A 41 13.86 12.91 14.35
CA LEU A 41 15.30 12.69 14.46
C LEU A 41 15.91 12.31 13.11
N ARG A 42 17.18 12.63 12.94
CA ARG A 42 18.00 12.25 11.77
C ARG A 42 19.24 11.53 12.28
N PHE A 43 19.59 10.44 11.62
CA PHE A 43 20.73 9.61 11.96
C PHE A 43 21.74 9.67 10.81
N ALA A 44 23.03 9.53 11.12
CA ALA A 44 24.10 9.55 10.12
C ALA A 44 24.09 8.28 9.26
N ASP A 45 23.68 7.16 9.85
CA ASP A 45 23.52 5.87 9.17
C ASP A 45 22.33 5.05 9.74
N ALA A 46 22.09 3.89 9.13
CA ALA A 46 20.96 3.03 9.47
C ALA A 46 21.11 2.30 10.82
N GLY A 47 22.34 2.14 11.33
CA GLY A 47 22.60 1.46 12.59
C GLY A 47 22.39 2.37 13.80
N GLU A 48 22.78 3.64 13.68
CA GLU A 48 22.71 4.62 14.77
C GLU A 48 21.28 4.80 15.32
N GLY A 49 20.28 4.83 14.45
CA GLY A 49 18.87 5.03 14.84
C GLY A 49 18.12 3.77 15.28
N TYR A 50 18.78 2.61 15.31
CA TYR A 50 18.09 1.32 15.47
C TYR A 50 17.31 1.21 16.79
N SER A 51 17.92 1.59 17.92
CA SER A 51 17.26 1.52 19.23
C SER A 51 16.05 2.45 19.32
N ASP A 52 16.15 3.66 18.78
CA ASP A 52 15.08 4.65 18.82
C ASP A 52 13.91 4.25 17.91
N MET A 53 14.22 3.71 16.72
CA MET A 53 13.20 3.17 15.83
C MET A 53 12.49 1.97 16.47
N LEU A 54 13.23 1.04 17.09
CA LEU A 54 12.63 -0.10 17.81
C LEU A 54 11.69 0.36 18.92
N ALA A 55 12.06 1.40 19.68
CA ALA A 55 11.21 1.93 20.74
C ALA A 55 9.87 2.44 20.19
N VAL A 56 9.88 3.15 19.05
CA VAL A 56 8.66 3.66 18.40
C VAL A 56 7.85 2.52 17.74
N MET A 57 8.51 1.54 17.12
CA MET A 57 7.88 0.37 16.52
C MET A 57 7.08 -0.44 17.57
N ASN A 58 7.64 -0.64 18.76
CA ASN A 58 6.97 -1.33 19.86
C ASN A 58 5.72 -0.59 20.37
N GLY A 59 5.57 0.70 20.05
CA GLY A 59 4.36 1.46 20.33
C GLY A 59 3.19 1.18 19.38
N LEU A 60 3.43 0.49 18.25
CA LEU A 60 2.43 0.12 17.24
C LEU A 60 1.68 1.30 16.57
N ILE A 61 2.14 2.53 16.79
CA ILE A 61 1.58 3.75 16.20
C ILE A 61 2.59 4.28 15.18
N PRO A 62 2.34 4.08 13.88
CA PRO A 62 3.25 4.59 12.85
C PRO A 62 3.19 6.12 12.79
N SER A 63 4.35 6.72 12.60
CA SER A 63 4.48 8.16 12.37
C SER A 63 3.92 8.58 11.00
N HIS A 64 4.03 7.69 10.01
CA HIS A 64 3.55 7.90 8.65
C HIS A 64 3.05 6.58 8.08
N VAL A 65 1.97 6.63 7.31
CA VAL A 65 1.52 5.53 6.45
C VAL A 65 1.40 6.09 5.05
N VAL A 66 2.16 5.56 4.10
CA VAL A 66 2.31 6.14 2.77
C VAL A 66 2.24 5.10 1.68
N PHE A 67 1.77 5.51 0.50
CA PHE A 67 1.93 4.74 -0.73
C PHE A 67 3.25 5.06 -1.40
N ASN A 68 3.89 4.04 -1.96
CA ASN A 68 5.10 4.10 -2.78
C ASN A 68 6.22 4.98 -2.19
N GLY A 69 6.39 4.90 -0.86
CA GLY A 69 7.56 5.40 -0.13
C GLY A 69 7.51 6.87 0.34
N ARG A 70 6.50 7.67 -0.01
CA ARG A 70 6.36 9.04 0.54
C ARG A 70 4.93 9.60 0.46
N VAL A 71 4.65 10.63 1.26
CA VAL A 71 3.40 11.40 1.16
C VAL A 71 3.27 11.98 -0.26
N GLY A 72 2.12 11.78 -0.89
CA GLY A 72 1.85 12.28 -2.24
C GLY A 72 2.57 11.56 -3.38
N ALA A 73 3.17 10.37 -3.15
CA ALA A 73 3.92 9.66 -4.20
C ALA A 73 3.10 9.34 -5.46
N LEU A 74 1.79 9.13 -5.30
CA LEU A 74 0.82 8.80 -6.36
C LEU A 74 -0.16 9.95 -6.64
N THR A 75 0.33 11.20 -6.60
CA THR A 75 -0.48 12.41 -6.78
C THR A 75 0.18 13.37 -7.77
N GLY A 76 -0.56 14.39 -8.22
CA GLY A 76 -0.10 15.38 -9.20
C GLY A 76 0.32 14.70 -10.50
N ASP A 77 1.51 15.01 -10.99
CA ASP A 77 2.07 14.43 -12.22
C ASP A 77 2.27 12.90 -12.15
N LYS A 78 2.22 12.32 -10.94
CA LYS A 78 2.32 10.87 -10.70
C LYS A 78 0.98 10.23 -10.33
N ALA A 79 -0.12 10.95 -10.52
CA ALA A 79 -1.44 10.39 -10.31
C ALA A 79 -1.65 9.18 -11.23
N LEU A 80 -2.32 8.16 -10.71
CA LEU A 80 -2.73 7.01 -11.52
C LEU A 80 -3.80 7.47 -12.51
N THR A 81 -3.67 7.09 -13.77
CA THR A 81 -4.62 7.44 -14.83
C THR A 81 -5.35 6.21 -15.36
N ALA A 82 -6.59 6.42 -15.80
CA ALA A 82 -7.40 5.45 -16.51
C ALA A 82 -8.39 6.17 -17.42
N ASP A 83 -8.79 5.53 -18.51
CA ASP A 83 -9.83 6.04 -19.41
C ASP A 83 -11.21 5.45 -19.06
N GLN A 84 -12.28 6.14 -19.44
CA GLN A 84 -13.63 5.60 -19.25
C GLN A 84 -13.78 4.28 -20.03
N GLY A 85 -14.27 3.25 -19.33
CA GLY A 85 -14.42 1.90 -19.88
C GLY A 85 -13.18 1.02 -19.75
N GLU A 86 -12.05 1.56 -19.29
CA GLU A 86 -10.83 0.79 -19.00
C GLU A 86 -11.01 -0.05 -17.72
N THR A 87 -10.64 -1.32 -17.77
CA THR A 87 -10.59 -2.20 -16.60
C THR A 87 -9.20 -2.18 -15.98
N VAL A 88 -9.12 -1.76 -14.72
CA VAL A 88 -7.84 -1.59 -14.01
C VAL A 88 -7.70 -2.60 -12.88
N LEU A 89 -6.62 -3.38 -12.89
CA LEU A 89 -6.23 -4.25 -11.78
C LEU A 89 -5.35 -3.48 -10.79
N PHE A 90 -5.83 -3.29 -9.57
CA PHE A 90 -5.04 -2.74 -8.48
C PHE A 90 -4.47 -3.86 -7.59
N ILE A 91 -3.15 -3.98 -7.57
CA ILE A 91 -2.44 -4.84 -6.64
C ILE A 91 -1.99 -3.97 -5.46
N HIS A 92 -2.62 -4.15 -4.30
CA HIS A 92 -2.23 -3.47 -3.06
C HIS A 92 -1.50 -4.45 -2.14
N SER A 93 -0.40 -4.00 -1.55
CA SER A 93 0.33 -4.77 -0.55
C SER A 93 0.61 -3.95 0.70
N GLN A 94 0.45 -4.61 1.84
CA GLN A 94 0.91 -4.15 3.14
C GLN A 94 1.58 -5.37 3.80
N ALA A 95 2.84 -5.24 4.23
CA ALA A 95 3.64 -6.34 4.76
C ALA A 95 3.64 -6.50 6.29
N ASN A 96 3.28 -5.46 7.06
CA ASN A 96 3.48 -5.36 8.51
C ASN A 96 2.19 -5.06 9.31
N ARG A 97 1.18 -4.44 8.71
CA ARG A 97 -0.03 -3.91 9.37
C ARG A 97 -1.25 -3.99 8.45
N ASP A 98 -2.42 -4.18 9.04
CA ASP A 98 -3.67 -4.16 8.28
C ASP A 98 -3.90 -2.82 7.57
N SER A 99 -4.39 -2.92 6.33
CA SER A 99 -4.88 -1.81 5.53
C SER A 99 -6.27 -2.11 4.96
N ARG A 100 -7.02 -1.06 4.65
CA ARG A 100 -8.39 -1.12 4.11
C ARG A 100 -8.48 -0.22 2.87
N PRO A 101 -7.97 -0.68 1.71
CA PRO A 101 -8.00 0.12 0.48
C PRO A 101 -9.42 0.51 0.10
N HIS A 102 -9.59 1.73 -0.41
CA HIS A 102 -10.87 2.24 -0.88
C HIS A 102 -10.67 3.14 -2.10
N LEU A 103 -11.55 2.98 -3.09
CA LEU A 103 -11.60 3.82 -4.28
C LEU A 103 -12.74 4.83 -4.13
N ILE A 104 -12.41 6.08 -3.79
CA ILE A 104 -13.41 7.13 -3.60
C ILE A 104 -14.11 7.40 -4.95
N GLY A 105 -15.44 7.30 -4.96
CA GLY A 105 -16.25 7.49 -6.17
C GLY A 105 -16.33 6.27 -7.10
N GLY A 106 -15.71 5.15 -6.73
CA GLY A 106 -15.78 3.89 -7.46
C GLY A 106 -16.01 2.70 -6.54
N HIS A 107 -15.79 1.48 -7.06
CA HIS A 107 -15.92 0.23 -6.33
C HIS A 107 -14.82 -0.75 -6.72
N GLY A 108 -14.63 -1.79 -5.91
CA GLY A 108 -13.87 -2.97 -6.31
C GLY A 108 -14.83 -4.01 -6.87
N ASP A 109 -15.03 -4.02 -8.19
CA ASP A 109 -15.99 -4.91 -8.87
C ASP A 109 -15.69 -6.39 -8.58
N LEU A 110 -14.40 -6.73 -8.51
CA LEU A 110 -13.90 -8.02 -8.07
C LEU A 110 -12.82 -7.80 -7.00
N GLY A 111 -13.02 -8.38 -5.82
CA GLY A 111 -12.07 -8.32 -4.71
C GLY A 111 -11.42 -9.68 -4.46
N LEU A 112 -10.10 -9.77 -4.65
CA LEU A 112 -9.32 -10.96 -4.31
C LEU A 112 -8.41 -10.66 -3.11
N GLY A 113 -8.83 -11.09 -1.93
CA GLY A 113 -8.07 -10.90 -0.69
C GLY A 113 -8.63 -11.73 0.45
N LYS A 114 -7.80 -12.00 1.46
CA LYS A 114 -8.29 -12.57 2.72
C LYS A 114 -8.90 -11.43 3.56
N ARG A 115 -10.10 -11.64 4.09
CA ARG A 115 -10.66 -10.70 5.07
C ARG A 115 -9.74 -10.64 6.28
N ALA A 116 -9.44 -9.43 6.77
CA ALA A 116 -8.83 -9.26 8.08
C ALA A 116 -9.77 -9.89 9.13
N SER A 117 -9.25 -10.73 10.00
CA SER A 117 -10.02 -11.24 11.14
C SER A 117 -10.23 -10.09 12.13
N SER A 118 -11.50 -9.72 12.35
CA SER A 118 -11.90 -8.81 13.42
C SER A 118 -11.77 -9.46 14.78
#